data_AF-A0A822CK21-F1
#
_entry.id   AF-A0A822CK21-F1
#
_cell.length_a   1.000
_cell.length_b   1.000
_cell.length_c   1.000
_cell.angle_alpha   90.00
_cell.angle_beta   90.00
_cell.angle_gamma   90.00
#
_symmetry.space_group_name_H-M   'P 1'
#
loop_
_entity.id
_entity.type
_entity.pdbx_description
1 polymer ?
#
loop_
_entity_poly.entity_id
_entity_poly.type
_entity_poly.pdbx_seq_one_letter_code
_entity_poly.pdbx_strand_id
1 'polypeptide(L)'
;MLYLDDKDESIRLRALDLLPGMITRKTLMDIVHKLMVHMDKSEGSHYRDELLSKMIEICSQNDYQHRTNFEWYFSILVELTRLEGTKHGNLISLQMLDVAVCVESIRSFAGNQMAAHLVNAHVFIHGSNSTTVAEVLYAATWIYGEFCS
;
A
#
# COMPACT_ATOMS: atom_id res chain seq x y z
N MET A 1 -7.12 -3.36 -20.19
CA MET A 1 -6.14 -2.59 -19.39
C MET A 1 -5.03 -2.00 -20.27
N LEU A 2 -5.35 -1.64 -21.52
CA LEU A 2 -4.41 -1.11 -22.51
C LEU A 2 -4.00 0.36 -22.26
N TYR A 3 -4.68 1.05 -21.34
CA TYR A 3 -4.54 2.50 -21.13
C TYR A 3 -3.56 2.88 -20.02
N LEU A 4 -3.10 1.92 -19.21
CA LEU A 4 -2.06 2.20 -18.19
C LEU A 4 -0.67 2.28 -18.82
N ASP A 5 -0.47 1.68 -20.00
CA ASP A 5 0.76 1.79 -20.79
C ASP A 5 0.73 3.00 -21.75
N ASP A 6 -0.29 3.86 -21.66
CA ASP A 6 -0.39 5.05 -22.51
C ASP A 6 0.75 6.03 -22.19
N LYS A 7 1.29 6.69 -23.21
CA LYS A 7 2.36 7.68 -23.05
C LYS A 7 1.88 8.91 -22.30
N ASP A 8 0.60 9.27 -22.46
CA ASP A 8 -0.02 10.43 -21.81
C ASP A 8 -0.42 10.10 -20.36
N GLU A 9 0.21 10.79 -19.40
CA GLU A 9 -0.09 10.63 -17.97
C GLU A 9 -1.56 10.93 -17.64
N SER A 10 -2.17 11.90 -18.31
CA SER A 10 -3.57 12.25 -18.05
C SER A 10 -4.53 11.13 -18.47
N ILE A 11 -4.18 10.37 -19.52
CA ILE A 11 -4.94 9.18 -19.94
C ILE A 11 -4.74 8.05 -18.93
N ARG A 12 -3.50 7.83 -18.47
CA ARG A 12 -3.22 6.84 -17.42
C ARG A 12 -4.00 7.13 -16.14
N LEU A 13 -4.04 8.40 -15.70
CA LEU A 13 -4.80 8.83 -14.53
C LEU A 13 -6.30 8.59 -14.68
N ARG A 14 -6.90 8.98 -15.81
CA ARG A 14 -8.31 8.71 -16.11
C ARG A 14 -8.63 7.21 -16.13
N ALA A 15 -7.69 6.37 -16.55
CA ALA A 15 -7.88 4.92 -16.52
C ALA A 15 -7.97 4.38 -15.08
N LEU A 16 -7.34 5.04 -14.10
CA LEU A 16 -7.43 4.64 -12.68
C LEU A 16 -8.85 4.85 -12.12
N ASP A 17 -9.57 5.86 -12.59
CA ASP A 17 -10.95 6.15 -12.13
C ASP A 17 -11.96 5.08 -12.51
N LEU A 18 -11.66 4.28 -13.54
CA LEU A 18 -12.52 3.18 -13.99
C LEU A 18 -12.31 1.91 -13.17
N LEU A 19 -11.17 1.78 -12.46
CA LEU A 19 -10.81 0.54 -11.77
C LEU A 19 -11.80 0.12 -10.70
N PRO A 20 -12.32 1.00 -9.80
CA PRO A 20 -13.24 0.58 -8.74
C PRO A 20 -14.51 -0.11 -9.25
N GLY A 21 -14.97 0.22 -10.46
CA GLY A 21 -16.14 -0.42 -11.09
C GLY A 21 -15.82 -1.75 -11.79
N MET A 22 -14.54 -2.08 -11.97
CA MET A 22 -14.06 -3.28 -12.68
C MET A 22 -13.47 -4.34 -11.73
N ILE A 23 -13.38 -4.04 -10.43
CA ILE A 23 -12.85 -4.97 -9.43
C ILE A 23 -13.85 -6.09 -9.16
N THR A 24 -13.32 -7.30 -9.11
CA THR A 24 -13.99 -8.48 -8.58
C THR A 24 -12.99 -9.24 -7.70
N ARG A 25 -13.47 -10.19 -6.90
CA ARG A 25 -12.59 -11.11 -6.14
C ARG A 25 -11.52 -11.79 -7.01
N LYS A 26 -11.83 -12.05 -8.29
CA LYS A 26 -10.94 -12.74 -9.22
C LYS A 26 -9.91 -11.80 -9.86
N THR A 27 -10.24 -10.53 -10.03
CA THR A 27 -9.42 -9.58 -10.80
C THR A 27 -8.57 -8.66 -9.92
N LEU A 28 -8.87 -8.55 -8.63
CA LEU A 28 -8.22 -7.61 -7.72
C LEU A 28 -6.70 -7.79 -7.64
N MET A 29 -6.23 -9.03 -7.43
CA MET A 29 -4.79 -9.30 -7.31
C MET A 29 -4.05 -8.98 -8.61
N ASP A 30 -4.60 -9.37 -9.77
CA ASP A 30 -4.01 -9.08 -11.07
C ASP A 30 -3.94 -7.58 -11.35
N ILE A 31 -4.97 -6.83 -10.92
CA ILE A 31 -5.03 -5.38 -11.09
C ILE A 31 -3.97 -4.71 -10.21
N VAL A 32 -3.92 -5.04 -8.91
CA VAL A 32 -2.90 -4.50 -7.99
C VAL A 32 -1.50 -4.84 -8.46
N HIS A 33 -1.24 -6.07 -8.90
CA HIS A 33 0.06 -6.45 -9.44
C HIS A 33 0.48 -5.57 -10.63
N LYS A 34 -0.45 -5.27 -11.55
CA LYS A 34 -0.16 -4.35 -12.65
C LYS A 34 0.12 -2.93 -12.15
N LEU A 35 -0.64 -2.43 -11.18
CA LEU A 35 -0.39 -1.11 -10.60
C LEU A 35 0.99 -1.03 -9.94
N MET A 36 1.43 -2.08 -9.24
CA MET A 36 2.79 -2.19 -8.70
C MET A 36 3.85 -2.14 -9.81
N VAL A 37 3.66 -2.89 -10.91
CA VAL A 37 4.57 -2.84 -12.07
C VAL A 37 4.65 -1.43 -12.68
N HIS A 38 3.54 -0.68 -12.72
CA HIS A 38 3.56 0.71 -13.18
C HIS A 38 4.24 1.64 -12.17
N MET A 39 4.08 1.39 -10.88
CA MET A 39 4.75 2.15 -9.82
C MET A 39 6.26 2.07 -9.94
N ASP A 40 6.81 0.87 -10.16
CA ASP A 40 8.26 0.62 -10.30
C ASP A 40 8.86 1.29 -11.54
N LYS A 41 8.08 1.42 -12.63
CA LYS A 41 8.52 2.00 -13.90
C LYS A 41 8.40 3.53 -13.94
N SER A 42 7.66 4.13 -13.04
CA SER A 42 7.30 5.53 -13.11
C SER A 42 8.31 6.39 -12.35
N GLU A 43 8.86 7.43 -12.99
CA GLU A 43 9.76 8.37 -12.32
C GLU A 43 9.00 9.54 -11.65
N GLY A 44 7.76 9.80 -12.07
CA GLY A 44 6.94 10.89 -11.56
C GLY A 44 6.35 10.62 -10.18
N SER A 45 6.58 11.52 -9.21
CA SER A 45 6.01 11.41 -7.86
C SER A 45 4.47 11.47 -7.86
N HIS A 46 3.88 12.31 -8.71
CA HIS A 46 2.43 12.45 -8.81
C HIS A 46 1.73 11.15 -9.24
N TYR A 47 2.15 10.55 -10.36
CA TYR A 47 1.52 9.31 -10.82
C TYR A 47 1.73 8.15 -9.83
N ARG A 48 2.89 8.06 -9.16
CA ARG A 48 3.13 7.05 -8.11
C ARG A 48 2.20 7.25 -6.90
N ASP A 49 1.99 8.50 -6.46
CA ASP A 49 1.06 8.83 -5.39
C ASP A 49 -0.40 8.46 -5.73
N GLU A 50 -0.82 8.68 -6.99
CA GLU A 50 -2.13 8.30 -7.48
C GLU A 50 -2.30 6.77 -7.58
N LEU A 51 -1.28 6.05 -8.04
CA LEU A 51 -1.26 4.57 -8.04
C LEU A 51 -1.39 4.01 -6.62
N LEU A 52 -0.64 4.58 -5.67
CA LEU A 52 -0.68 4.19 -4.26
C LEU A 52 -2.08 4.38 -3.68
N SER A 53 -2.64 5.58 -3.84
CA SER A 53 -3.97 5.93 -3.36
C SER A 53 -5.02 5.00 -3.96
N LYS A 54 -4.94 4.74 -5.27
CA LYS A 54 -5.86 3.85 -5.97
C LYS A 54 -5.75 2.40 -5.49
N MET A 55 -4.54 1.90 -5.23
CA MET A 55 -4.33 0.55 -4.70
C MET A 55 -4.97 0.36 -3.34
N ILE A 56 -4.84 1.35 -2.45
CA ILE A 56 -5.49 1.31 -1.13
C ILE A 56 -7.00 1.34 -1.29
N GLU A 57 -7.54 2.27 -2.10
CA GLU A 57 -8.97 2.42 -2.37
C GLU A 57 -9.62 1.12 -2.89
N ILE A 58 -9.06 0.50 -3.94
CA ILE A 58 -9.63 -0.73 -4.52
C ILE A 58 -9.51 -1.95 -3.59
N CYS A 59 -8.54 -1.91 -2.67
CA CYS A 59 -8.31 -2.98 -1.72
C CYS A 59 -9.22 -2.90 -0.49
N SER A 60 -9.56 -1.70 -0.02
CA SER A 60 -10.43 -1.46 1.14
C SER A 60 -11.90 -1.25 0.78
N GLN A 61 -12.23 -1.22 -0.53
CA GLN A 61 -13.58 -1.04 -1.05
C GLN A 61 -14.64 -1.94 -0.36
N ASN A 62 -15.73 -1.32 0.11
CA ASN A 62 -16.88 -1.97 0.76
C ASN A 62 -16.47 -2.96 1.87
N ASP A 63 -15.70 -2.50 2.86
CA ASP A 63 -15.22 -3.33 3.97
C ASP A 63 -14.49 -4.59 3.49
N TYR A 64 -13.60 -4.43 2.52
CA TYR A 64 -12.80 -5.52 1.94
C TYR A 64 -13.63 -6.59 1.20
N GLN A 65 -14.79 -6.26 0.66
CA GLN A 65 -15.73 -7.18 -0.03
C GLN A 65 -15.07 -8.12 -1.07
N HIS A 66 -13.99 -7.67 -1.70
CA HIS A 66 -13.30 -8.39 -2.76
C HIS A 66 -12.05 -9.16 -2.30
N ARG A 67 -11.74 -9.16 -1.00
CA ARG A 67 -10.48 -9.67 -0.47
C ARG A 67 -10.67 -10.94 0.34
N THR A 68 -9.79 -11.91 0.05
CA THR A 68 -9.74 -13.19 0.75
C THR A 68 -8.36 -13.48 1.33
N ASN A 69 -7.33 -12.75 0.89
CA ASN A 69 -5.96 -12.88 1.39
C ASN A 69 -5.49 -11.51 1.93
N PHE A 70 -5.40 -11.40 3.24
CA PHE A 70 -4.96 -10.19 3.93
C PHE A 70 -3.45 -10.16 4.18
N GLU A 71 -2.78 -11.30 4.26
CA GLU A 71 -1.31 -11.36 4.33
C GLU A 71 -0.70 -10.74 3.07
N TRP A 72 -1.18 -11.14 1.90
CA TRP A 72 -0.77 -10.58 0.62
C TRP A 72 -0.90 -9.06 0.59
N TYR A 73 -2.03 -8.53 1.06
CA TYR A 73 -2.22 -7.09 1.07
C TYR A 73 -1.37 -6.37 2.08
N PHE A 74 -1.20 -6.95 3.26
CA PHE A 74 -0.32 -6.37 4.24
C PHE A 74 1.11 -6.32 3.69
N SER A 75 1.55 -7.33 2.92
CA SER A 75 2.81 -7.26 2.17
C SER A 75 2.84 -6.13 1.14
N ILE A 76 1.75 -5.86 0.42
CA ILE A 76 1.65 -4.69 -0.47
C ILE A 76 1.77 -3.38 0.32
N LEU A 77 1.09 -3.25 1.46
CA LEU A 77 1.22 -2.05 2.32
C LEU A 77 2.66 -1.85 2.79
N VAL A 78 3.33 -2.93 3.23
CA VAL A 78 4.75 -2.89 3.61
C VAL A 78 5.61 -2.44 2.42
N GLU A 79 5.33 -2.91 1.21
CA GLU A 79 6.06 -2.50 0.02
C GLU A 79 5.87 -1.02 -0.32
N LEU A 80 4.64 -0.49 -0.18
CA LEU A 80 4.34 0.93 -0.39
C LEU A 80 5.09 1.85 0.57
N THR A 81 5.47 1.38 1.76
CA THR A 81 6.30 2.17 2.69
C THR A 81 7.69 2.49 2.15
N ARG A 82 8.17 1.73 1.15
CA ARG A 82 9.50 1.92 0.55
C ARG A 82 9.50 2.99 -0.54
N LEU A 83 8.34 3.57 -0.85
CA LEU A 83 8.20 4.54 -1.92
C LEU A 83 8.83 5.88 -1.54
N GLU A 84 9.98 6.20 -2.12
CA GLU A 84 10.66 7.46 -1.86
C GLU A 84 9.88 8.67 -2.40
N GLY A 85 9.80 9.72 -1.58
CA GLY A 85 9.20 11.00 -1.95
C GLY A 85 7.66 11.02 -1.94
N THR A 86 7.01 9.93 -1.50
CA THR A 86 5.55 9.95 -1.30
C THR A 86 5.16 10.82 -0.11
N LYS A 87 3.95 11.34 -0.17
CA LYS A 87 3.28 12.13 0.89
C LYS A 87 2.13 11.36 1.55
N HIS A 88 1.98 10.08 1.22
CA HIS A 88 0.90 9.22 1.69
C HIS A 88 1.26 8.38 2.93
N GLY A 89 2.25 8.79 3.72
CA GLY A 89 2.66 8.06 4.94
C GLY A 89 1.50 7.79 5.89
N ASN A 90 0.69 8.81 6.16
CA ASN A 90 -0.52 8.71 6.97
C ASN A 90 -1.56 7.74 6.38
N LEU A 91 -1.73 7.74 5.06
CA LEU A 91 -2.68 6.84 4.40
C LEU A 91 -2.23 5.38 4.56
N ILE A 92 -0.94 5.11 4.35
CA ILE A 92 -0.36 3.77 4.52
C ILE A 92 -0.47 3.33 5.98
N SER A 93 -0.09 4.21 6.93
CA SER A 93 -0.07 3.88 8.37
C SER A 93 -1.46 3.57 8.91
N LEU A 94 -2.47 4.40 8.58
CA LEU A 94 -3.86 4.16 8.96
C LEU A 94 -4.38 2.85 8.37
N GLN A 95 -4.08 2.57 7.11
CA GLN A 95 -4.51 1.35 6.45
C GLN A 95 -3.85 0.10 7.06
N MET A 96 -2.58 0.18 7.46
CA MET A 96 -1.89 -0.92 8.15
C MET A 96 -2.49 -1.19 9.53
N LEU A 97 -2.78 -0.14 10.29
CA LEU A 97 -3.44 -0.23 11.59
C LEU A 97 -4.83 -0.85 11.47
N ASP A 98 -5.65 -0.36 10.54
CA ASP A 98 -7.00 -0.88 10.31
C ASP A 98 -6.97 -2.37 9.98
N VAL A 99 -6.13 -2.78 9.02
CA VAL A 99 -6.01 -4.18 8.63
C VAL A 99 -5.54 -5.06 9.79
N ALA A 100 -4.53 -4.62 10.56
CA ALA A 100 -4.00 -5.40 11.68
C ALA A 100 -4.98 -5.53 12.86
N VAL A 101 -5.76 -4.48 13.14
CA VAL A 101 -6.76 -4.50 14.22
C VAL A 101 -8.01 -5.27 13.82
N CYS A 102 -8.53 -5.03 12.63
CA CYS A 102 -9.81 -5.55 12.15
C CYS A 102 -9.73 -7.01 11.68
N VAL A 103 -8.55 -7.51 11.31
CA VAL A 103 -8.38 -8.86 10.76
C VAL A 103 -7.52 -9.71 11.70
N GLU A 104 -8.17 -10.46 12.58
CA GLU A 104 -7.50 -11.27 13.60
C GLU A 104 -6.51 -12.29 13.02
N SER A 105 -6.87 -12.93 11.90
CA SER A 105 -6.07 -14.01 11.31
C SER A 105 -4.67 -13.58 10.85
N ILE A 106 -4.42 -12.29 10.66
CA ILE A 106 -3.12 -11.80 10.20
C ILE A 106 -2.27 -11.17 11.29
N ARG A 107 -2.75 -11.04 12.53
CA ARG A 107 -2.06 -10.27 13.59
C ARG A 107 -0.62 -10.73 13.82
N SER A 108 -0.40 -12.05 13.91
CA SER A 108 0.94 -12.62 14.05
C SER A 108 1.83 -12.32 12.84
N PHE A 109 1.29 -12.46 11.62
CA PHE A 109 2.01 -12.11 10.39
C PHE A 109 2.38 -10.62 10.35
N ALA A 110 1.42 -9.74 10.67
CA ALA A 110 1.60 -8.30 10.68
C ALA A 110 2.66 -7.88 11.70
N GLY A 111 2.61 -8.41 12.92
CA GLY A 111 3.62 -8.17 13.95
C GLY A 111 5.03 -8.57 13.51
N ASN A 112 5.19 -9.77 12.93
CA ASN A 112 6.48 -10.25 12.42
C ASN A 112 7.02 -9.37 11.27
N GLN A 113 6.15 -8.97 10.34
CA GLN A 113 6.50 -8.05 9.26
C GLN A 113 6.95 -6.69 9.80
N MET A 114 6.28 -6.19 10.84
CA MET A 114 6.62 -4.90 11.46
C MET A 114 7.93 -4.97 12.25
N ALA A 115 8.21 -6.08 12.95
CA ALA A 115 9.51 -6.31 13.57
C ALA A 115 10.65 -6.21 12.54
N ALA A 116 10.50 -6.89 11.41
CA ALA A 116 11.47 -6.86 10.32
C ALA A 116 11.60 -5.47 9.69
N HIS A 117 10.50 -4.73 9.54
CA HIS A 117 10.51 -3.37 9.03
C HIS A 117 11.26 -2.41 9.96
N LEU A 118 11.00 -2.48 11.27
CA LEU A 118 11.65 -1.64 12.29
C LEU A 118 13.15 -1.87 12.39
N VAL A 119 13.63 -3.12 12.25
CA VAL A 119 15.08 -3.42 12.20
C VAL A 119 15.76 -2.68 11.04
N ASN A 120 15.04 -2.55 9.91
CA ASN A 120 15.52 -1.86 8.72
C ASN A 120 15.15 -0.37 8.68
N ALA A 121 14.58 0.20 9.75
CA ALA A 121 14.11 1.58 9.80
C ALA A 121 15.18 2.60 9.37
N HIS A 122 16.45 2.34 9.71
CA HIS A 122 17.58 3.20 9.40
C HIS A 122 17.78 3.44 7.89
N VAL A 123 17.37 2.50 7.04
CA VAL A 123 17.45 2.60 5.57
C VAL A 123 16.44 3.63 5.05
N PHE A 124 15.24 3.69 5.64
CA PHE A 124 14.15 4.56 5.17
C PHE A 124 14.30 6.03 5.59
N ILE A 125 15.09 6.28 6.64
CA ILE A 125 15.35 7.63 7.16
C ILE A 125 16.20 8.45 6.16
N HIS A 126 17.00 7.80 5.32
CA HIS A 126 17.86 8.47 4.33
C HIS A 126 17.15 8.51 2.97
N GLY A 127 16.51 9.64 2.63
CA GLY A 127 15.94 9.88 1.29
C GLY A 127 14.42 10.11 1.25
N SER A 128 13.70 9.90 2.36
CA SER A 128 12.25 10.11 2.45
C SER A 128 11.86 11.33 3.30
N ASN A 129 10.66 11.85 3.08
CA ASN A 129 10.11 12.92 3.91
C ASN A 129 9.99 12.44 5.37
N SER A 130 10.56 13.20 6.31
CA SER A 130 10.63 12.82 7.72
C SER A 130 9.25 12.57 8.34
N THR A 131 8.22 13.27 7.87
CA THR A 131 6.84 13.08 8.33
C THR A 131 6.28 11.71 7.91
N THR A 132 6.42 11.34 6.64
CA THR A 132 5.95 10.06 6.09
C THR A 132 6.62 8.88 6.79
N VAL A 133 7.93 8.97 7.00
CA VAL A 133 8.69 7.95 7.73
C VAL A 133 8.18 7.83 9.16
N ALA A 134 7.96 8.96 9.85
CA ALA A 134 7.46 8.94 11.23
C ALA A 134 6.06 8.32 11.35
N GLU A 135 5.14 8.62 10.44
CA GLU A 135 3.79 8.05 10.41
C GLU A 135 3.79 6.53 10.24
N VAL A 136 4.62 6.02 9.32
CA VAL A 136 4.76 4.58 9.08
C VAL A 136 5.44 3.89 10.28
N LEU A 137 6.52 4.46 10.82
CA LEU A 137 7.21 3.90 11.98
C LEU A 137 6.33 3.88 13.23
N TYR A 138 5.45 4.87 13.39
CA TYR A 138 4.47 4.86 14.46
C TYR A 138 3.54 3.65 14.35
N ALA A 139 2.92 3.43 13.19
CA ALA A 139 2.07 2.25 12.97
C ALA A 139 2.85 0.95 13.15
N ALA A 140 4.07 0.86 12.62
CA ALA A 140 4.90 -0.33 12.75
C ALA A 140 5.23 -0.66 14.21
N THR A 141 5.61 0.35 15.00
CA THR A 141 5.92 0.19 16.43
C THR A 141 4.68 -0.23 17.21
N TRP A 142 3.52 0.36 16.90
CA TRP A 142 2.26 0.01 17.56
C TRP A 142 1.86 -1.44 17.27
N ILE A 143 1.83 -1.84 15.99
CA ILE A 143 1.45 -3.20 15.57
C ILE A 143 2.40 -4.24 16.16
N TYR A 144 3.72 -3.97 16.13
CA TYR A 144 4.70 -4.84 16.76
C TYR A 144 4.47 -4.97 18.27
N GLY A 145 4.25 -3.85 18.96
CA GLY A 145 3.96 -3.84 20.39
C GLY A 145 2.70 -4.62 20.75
N GLU A 146 1.64 -4.52 19.96
CA GLU A 146 0.37 -5.19 20.26
C GLU A 146 0.41 -6.71 20.01
N PHE A 147 1.11 -7.17 18.96
CA PHE A 147 0.99 -8.56 18.49
C PHE A 147 2.26 -9.42 18.62
N CYS A 148 3.39 -8.84 19.01
CA CYS A 148 4.65 -9.57 19.21
C CYS A 148 5.21 -9.48 20.65
N SER A 149 4.53 -8.76 21.56
CA SER A 149 4.96 -8.63 22.96
C SER A 149 4.37 -9.70 23.89
#